data_AF-A0AA96ITF9-F1
#
_entry.id   AF-A0AA96ITF9-F1
#
_cell.length_a   1.000
_cell.length_b   1.000
_cell.length_c   1.000
_cell.angle_alpha   90.00
_cell.angle_beta   90.00
_cell.angle_gamma   90.00
#
_symmetry.space_group_name_H-M   'P 1'
#
loop_
_entity.id
_entity.type
_entity.pdbx_description
1 polymer ?
#
loop_
_entity_poly.entity_id
_entity_poly.type
_entity_poly.pdbx_seq_one_letter_code
_entity_poly.pdbx_strand_id
1 'polypeptide(L)'
;MPRLVKTTMEIGLQAQRDILFLTFKNERHDDDIFGTHWEEHQERQHVVAWLEANDIPWDPCVHVRPGMTPDLYRGAIYLAVAPDEDSPTYQKVLSFLEDETGECRFPSVDFWLYRLETIKKHNRMA
;
A
#
# COMPACT_ATOMS: atom_id res chain seq x y z
N MET A 1 -2.45 5.52 21.83
CA MET A 1 -2.07 6.91 21.47
C MET A 1 -2.57 7.20 20.07
N PRO A 2 -3.13 8.39 19.79
CA PRO A 2 -3.57 8.74 18.44
C PRO A 2 -2.38 8.77 17.48
N ARG A 3 -2.57 8.24 16.27
CA ARG A 3 -1.57 8.28 15.18
C ARG A 3 -2.17 9.03 14.00
N LEU A 4 -1.43 9.97 13.44
CA LEU A 4 -1.78 10.62 12.19
C LEU A 4 -1.30 9.74 11.03
N VAL A 5 -2.24 9.22 10.25
CA VAL A 5 -1.94 8.39 9.07
C VAL A 5 -1.99 9.27 7.84
N LYS A 6 -0.91 9.28 7.04
CA LYS A 6 -0.83 10.09 5.83
C LYS A 6 -1.58 9.42 4.68
N THR A 7 -2.12 10.22 3.78
CA THR A 7 -2.66 9.72 2.52
C THR A 7 -1.53 9.34 1.57
N THR A 8 -1.80 8.42 0.63
CA THR A 8 -0.85 8.09 -0.45
C THR A 8 -0.47 9.33 -1.27
N MET A 9 -1.39 10.30 -1.42
CA MET A 9 -1.12 11.57 -2.09
C MET A 9 -0.12 12.43 -1.31
N GLU A 10 -0.33 12.63 -0.01
CA GLU A 10 0.62 13.37 0.86
C GLU A 10 2.00 12.70 0.87
N ILE A 11 2.05 11.37 0.94
CA ILE A 11 3.31 10.61 0.93
C ILE A 11 4.06 10.85 -0.38
N GLY A 12 3.41 10.68 -1.53
CA GLY A 12 4.08 10.87 -2.83
C GLY A 12 4.50 12.33 -3.08
N LEU A 13 3.69 13.31 -2.66
CA LEU A 13 4.06 14.73 -2.73
C LEU A 13 5.22 15.06 -1.80
N GLN A 14 5.30 14.47 -0.61
CA GLN A 14 6.45 14.68 0.28
C GLN A 14 7.72 14.01 -0.28
N ALA A 15 7.60 12.79 -0.80
CA ALA A 15 8.73 12.03 -1.32
C ALA A 15 9.22 12.53 -2.70
N GLN A 16 8.38 13.29 -3.42
CA GLN A 16 8.64 13.76 -4.80
C GLN A 16 9.03 12.61 -5.76
N ARG A 17 8.36 11.47 -5.62
CA ARG A 17 8.58 10.27 -6.45
C ARG A 17 7.32 9.43 -6.56
N ASP A 18 7.37 8.47 -7.48
CA ASP A 18 6.41 7.39 -7.55
C ASP A 18 6.48 6.55 -6.26
N ILE A 19 5.31 6.08 -5.81
CA ILE A 19 5.20 5.32 -4.57
C ILE A 19 4.52 3.98 -4.80
N LEU A 20 4.88 3.03 -3.94
CA LEU A 20 4.29 1.71 -3.86
C LEU A 20 3.46 1.61 -2.58
N PHE A 21 2.28 1.00 -2.70
CA PHE A 21 1.46 0.72 -1.52
C PHE A 21 0.62 -0.53 -1.72
N LEU A 22 0.19 -1.13 -0.62
CA LEU A 22 -0.62 -2.33 -0.58
C LEU A 22 -1.98 -2.02 0.04
N THR A 23 -3.02 -2.59 -0.55
CA THR A 23 -4.35 -2.67 0.08
C THR A 23 -4.75 -4.11 0.30
N PHE A 24 -5.49 -4.36 1.37
CA PHE A 24 -5.86 -5.70 1.81
C PHE A 24 -7.39 -5.84 1.73
N LYS A 25 -7.86 -6.78 0.93
CA LYS A 25 -9.27 -7.11 0.76
C LYS A 25 -9.64 -8.15 1.79
N ASN A 26 -10.68 -7.90 2.57
CA ASN A 26 -11.18 -8.97 3.43
C ASN A 26 -11.86 -10.04 2.58
N GLU A 27 -11.33 -11.26 2.61
CA GLU A 27 -11.90 -12.38 1.87
C GLU A 27 -13.18 -12.94 2.49
N ARG A 28 -13.45 -12.72 3.80
CA ARG A 28 -14.42 -13.55 4.54
C ARG A 28 -15.12 -12.93 5.75
N HIS A 29 -15.61 -11.70 5.66
CA HIS A 29 -16.56 -11.25 6.67
C HIS A 29 -17.78 -10.63 5.99
N ASP A 30 -18.90 -11.37 6.02
CA ASP A 30 -20.23 -10.86 5.66
C ASP A 30 -20.58 -9.59 6.47
N ASP A 31 -19.94 -9.44 7.63
CA ASP A 31 -20.10 -8.30 8.55
C ASP A 31 -19.03 -7.19 8.39
N ASP A 32 -17.98 -7.39 7.59
CA ASP A 32 -16.89 -6.41 7.44
C ASP A 32 -17.03 -5.53 6.19
N ILE A 33 -18.21 -4.92 6.08
CA ILE A 33 -18.56 -3.92 5.07
C ILE A 33 -17.58 -2.73 5.11
N PHE A 34 -16.95 -2.49 6.27
CA PHE A 34 -16.10 -1.34 6.54
C PHE A 34 -14.59 -1.62 6.54
N GLY A 35 -14.14 -2.84 6.20
CA GLY A 35 -12.70 -3.16 6.13
C GLY A 35 -11.96 -2.94 7.46
N THR A 36 -12.65 -3.14 8.58
CA THR A 36 -12.25 -2.76 9.93
C THR A 36 -11.37 -3.79 10.63
N HIS A 37 -11.45 -5.08 10.26
CA HIS A 37 -10.66 -6.15 10.89
C HIS A 37 -9.31 -6.39 10.22
N TRP A 38 -8.70 -5.33 9.68
CA TRP A 38 -7.42 -5.42 9.00
C TRP A 38 -6.27 -5.93 9.90
N GLU A 39 -6.39 -5.78 11.23
CA GLU A 39 -5.39 -6.27 12.20
C GLU A 39 -5.29 -7.81 12.21
N GLU A 40 -6.41 -8.49 11.94
CA GLU A 40 -6.52 -9.96 11.94
C GLU A 40 -6.27 -10.56 10.55
N HIS A 41 -6.05 -9.71 9.54
CA HIS A 41 -5.87 -10.14 8.17
C HIS A 41 -4.56 -10.93 7.99
N GLN A 42 -4.69 -12.22 7.69
CA GLN A 42 -3.55 -13.15 7.63
C GLN A 42 -2.47 -12.74 6.62
N GLU A 43 -2.86 -12.39 5.38
CA GLU A 43 -1.86 -11.99 4.37
C GLU A 43 -1.18 -10.66 4.72
N ARG A 44 -1.90 -9.70 5.32
CA ARG A 44 -1.30 -8.48 5.85
C ARG A 44 -0.24 -8.79 6.92
N GLN A 45 -0.57 -9.64 7.89
CA GLN A 45 0.38 -10.05 8.92
C GLN A 45 1.60 -10.74 8.30
N HIS A 46 1.38 -11.62 7.32
CA HIS A 46 2.45 -12.31 6.61
C HIS A 46 3.37 -11.33 5.86
N VAL A 47 2.79 -10.41 5.10
CA VAL A 47 3.53 -9.38 4.35
C VAL A 47 4.31 -8.47 5.31
N VAL A 48 3.67 -7.96 6.36
CA VAL A 48 4.34 -7.09 7.36
C VAL A 48 5.50 -7.82 8.03
N ALA A 49 5.30 -9.07 8.47
CA ALA A 49 6.36 -9.87 9.07
C ALA A 49 7.53 -10.10 8.10
N TRP A 50 7.25 -10.32 6.81
CA TRP A 50 8.30 -10.44 5.80
C TRP A 50 9.03 -9.12 5.58
N LEU A 51 8.33 -7.99 5.51
CA LEU A 51 8.94 -6.66 5.35
C LEU A 51 9.90 -6.37 6.52
N GLU A 52 9.46 -6.63 7.76
CA GLU A 52 10.28 -6.47 8.97
C GLU A 52 11.49 -7.40 8.98
N ALA A 53 11.32 -8.67 8.63
CA ALA A 53 12.42 -9.64 8.57
C ALA A 53 13.46 -9.35 7.48
N ASN A 54 13.12 -8.48 6.52
CA ASN A 54 13.98 -8.12 5.39
C ASN A 54 14.43 -6.66 5.41
N ASP A 55 14.21 -5.95 6.53
CA ASP A 55 14.55 -4.54 6.73
C ASP A 55 13.96 -3.62 5.64
N ILE A 56 12.76 -3.96 5.15
CA ILE A 56 12.03 -3.13 4.17
C ILE A 56 11.13 -2.16 4.95
N PRO A 57 11.42 -0.84 4.93
CA PRO A 57 10.64 0.09 5.72
C PRO A 57 9.24 0.29 5.11
N TRP A 58 8.24 0.35 5.99
CA TRP A 58 6.85 0.54 5.62
C TRP A 58 6.14 1.43 6.65
N ASP A 59 5.08 2.10 6.24
CA ASP A 59 4.24 2.90 7.14
C ASP A 59 2.75 2.72 6.81
N PRO A 60 1.84 2.82 7.81
CA PRO A 60 0.41 2.93 7.56
C PRO A 60 0.09 4.09 6.62
N CYS A 61 -0.83 3.87 5.66
CA CYS A 61 -1.31 4.94 4.80
C CYS A 61 -2.82 4.84 4.53
N VAL A 62 -3.43 5.94 4.11
CA VAL A 62 -4.80 5.95 3.58
C VAL A 62 -4.76 6.18 2.07
N HIS A 63 -5.31 5.25 1.29
CA HIS A 63 -5.51 5.49 -0.13
C HIS A 63 -6.87 6.15 -0.36
N VAL A 64 -6.86 7.36 -0.93
CA VAL A 64 -8.08 8.06 -1.32
C VAL A 64 -8.15 8.08 -2.84
N ARG A 65 -9.16 7.41 -3.38
CA ARG A 65 -9.45 7.51 -4.82
C ARG A 65 -9.95 8.92 -5.15
N PRO A 66 -9.53 9.52 -6.27
CA PRO A 66 -10.00 10.84 -6.67
C PRO A 66 -11.52 10.88 -6.75
N GLY A 67 -12.12 11.96 -6.24
CA GLY A 67 -13.58 12.15 -6.23
C GLY A 67 -14.33 11.36 -5.14
N MET A 68 -13.62 10.64 -4.27
CA MET A 68 -14.21 9.98 -3.10
C MET A 68 -13.85 10.74 -1.82
N THR A 69 -14.72 10.70 -0.82
CA THR A 69 -14.40 11.22 0.51
C THR A 69 -13.27 10.41 1.14
N PRO A 70 -12.37 11.04 1.94
CA PRO A 70 -11.33 10.32 2.67
C PRO A 70 -11.95 9.18 3.48
N ASP A 71 -11.42 7.98 3.29
CA ASP A 71 -11.91 6.77 3.94
C ASP A 71 -11.23 6.55 5.30
N LEU A 72 -11.84 5.71 6.13
CA LEU A 72 -11.24 5.20 7.36
C LEU A 72 -9.98 4.40 7.02
N TYR A 73 -9.06 4.30 7.99
CA TYR A 73 -7.90 3.44 7.84
C TYR A 73 -8.32 1.96 7.80
N ARG A 74 -8.08 1.29 6.67
CA ARG A 74 -8.42 -0.12 6.42
C ARG A 74 -7.19 -1.03 6.30
N GLY A 75 -6.12 -0.68 7.01
CA GLY A 75 -4.90 -1.50 7.07
C GLY A 75 -3.92 -1.35 5.91
N ALA A 76 -4.16 -0.46 4.95
CA ALA A 76 -3.25 -0.21 3.85
C ALA A 76 -1.86 0.24 4.34
N ILE A 77 -0.82 -0.12 3.60
CA ILE A 77 0.57 0.23 3.95
C ILE A 77 1.31 0.78 2.74
N TYR A 78 2.08 1.83 2.95
CA TYR A 78 3.05 2.36 2.00
C TYR A 78 4.38 1.64 2.18
N LEU A 79 5.05 1.33 1.07
CA LEU A 79 6.41 0.79 1.08
C LEU A 79 7.39 1.93 0.84
N ALA A 80 8.34 2.12 1.75
CA ALA A 80 9.37 3.16 1.64
C ALA A 80 10.50 2.81 0.67
N VAL A 81 10.13 2.16 -0.44
CA VAL A 81 11.00 1.71 -1.52
C VAL A 81 10.63 2.49 -2.79
N ALA A 82 11.63 2.94 -3.53
CA ALA A 82 11.41 3.55 -4.84
C ALA A 82 11.16 2.46 -5.89
N PRO A 83 10.16 2.62 -6.78
CA PRO A 83 9.95 1.72 -7.90
C PRO A 83 11.03 1.97 -8.96
N ASP A 84 12.18 1.33 -8.76
CA ASP A 84 13.39 1.49 -9.57
C ASP A 84 13.89 0.10 -9.95
N GLU A 85 13.85 -0.24 -11.24
CA GLU A 85 14.20 -1.57 -11.74
C GLU A 85 15.67 -1.95 -11.43
N ASP A 86 16.56 -0.96 -11.32
CA ASP A 86 17.97 -1.20 -10.99
C ASP A 86 18.20 -1.37 -9.48
N SER A 87 17.18 -1.15 -8.64
CA SER A 87 17.26 -1.27 -7.18
C SER A 87 17.15 -2.71 -6.70
N PRO A 88 18.19 -3.28 -6.04
CA PRO A 88 18.11 -4.63 -5.49
C PRO A 88 16.99 -4.79 -4.45
N THR A 89 16.70 -3.73 -3.69
CA THR A 89 15.61 -3.72 -2.71
C THR A 89 14.25 -3.80 -3.39
N TYR A 90 14.04 -3.06 -4.48
CA TYR A 90 12.80 -3.10 -5.24
C TYR A 90 12.61 -4.48 -5.89
N GLN A 91 13.64 -5.01 -6.55
CA GLN A 91 13.59 -6.36 -7.14
C GLN A 91 13.29 -7.46 -6.12
N LYS A 92 13.82 -7.32 -4.88
CA LYS A 92 13.51 -8.23 -3.77
C LYS A 92 12.04 -8.14 -3.34
N VAL A 93 11.47 -6.94 -3.31
CA VAL A 93 10.03 -6.73 -3.02
C VAL A 93 9.16 -7.33 -4.12
N LEU A 94 9.50 -7.10 -5.40
CA LEU A 94 8.79 -7.71 -6.54
C LEU A 94 8.83 -9.24 -6.45
N SER A 95 10.02 -9.82 -6.24
CA SER A 95 10.19 -11.27 -6.13
C SER A 95 9.36 -11.93 -5.02
N PHE A 96 9.01 -11.17 -3.98
CA PHE A 96 8.17 -11.63 -2.89
C PHE A 96 6.67 -11.44 -3.17
N LEU A 97 6.28 -10.29 -3.72
CA LEU A 97 4.89 -9.92 -3.92
C LEU A 97 4.29 -10.46 -5.23
N GLU A 98 5.09 -10.68 -6.27
CA GLU A 98 4.63 -11.05 -7.60
C GLU A 98 4.81 -12.54 -7.88
N ASP A 99 3.93 -13.15 -8.65
CA ASP A 99 4.08 -14.52 -9.17
C ASP A 99 4.87 -14.56 -10.50
N GLU A 100 4.93 -15.72 -11.14
CA GLU A 100 5.63 -15.90 -12.42
C GLU A 100 5.00 -15.11 -13.59
N THR A 101 3.76 -14.63 -13.42
CA THR A 101 3.04 -13.83 -14.40
C THR A 101 3.22 -12.33 -14.19
N GLY A 102 3.84 -11.93 -13.07
CA GLY A 102 3.99 -10.52 -12.67
C GLY A 102 2.74 -9.97 -11.96
N GLU A 103 1.77 -10.82 -11.61
CA GLU A 103 0.61 -10.42 -10.79
C GLU A 103 0.90 -10.63 -9.31
N CYS A 104 0.17 -9.95 -8.42
CA CYS A 104 0.36 -10.15 -6.99
C CYS A 104 -0.05 -11.57 -6.59
N ARG A 105 0.88 -12.33 -5.98
CA ARG A 105 0.67 -13.75 -5.62
C ARG A 105 -0.26 -13.96 -4.43
N PHE A 106 -0.62 -12.90 -3.71
CA PHE A 106 -1.48 -12.91 -2.54
C PHE A 106 -2.90 -12.50 -2.94
N PRO A 107 -3.89 -13.41 -2.96
CA PRO A 107 -5.21 -13.14 -3.53
C PRO A 107 -5.98 -12.00 -2.85
N SER A 108 -5.74 -11.75 -1.56
CA SER A 108 -6.36 -10.64 -0.82
C SER A 108 -5.56 -9.34 -0.92
N VAL A 109 -4.40 -9.31 -1.58
CA VAL A 109 -3.53 -8.12 -1.63
C VAL A 109 -3.57 -7.51 -3.02
N ASP A 110 -3.86 -6.21 -3.09
CA ASP A 110 -3.56 -5.44 -4.28
C ASP A 110 -2.24 -4.71 -4.10
N PHE A 111 -1.36 -4.84 -5.10
CA PHE A 111 -0.09 -4.14 -5.18
C PHE A 111 -0.18 -2.97 -6.16
N TRP A 112 0.00 -1.75 -5.66
CA TRP A 112 -0.26 -0.52 -6.42
C TRP A 112 0.99 0.32 -6.64
N LEU A 113 1.13 0.83 -7.87
CA LEU A 113 2.02 1.93 -8.21
C LEU A 113 1.21 3.23 -8.36
N TYR A 114 1.53 4.25 -7.58
CA TYR A 114 0.96 5.59 -7.74
C TYR A 114 2.02 6.56 -8.27
N ARG A 115 1.93 6.85 -9.57
CA ARG A 115 2.87 7.75 -10.25
C ARG A 115 2.73 9.18 -9.74
N LEU A 116 3.85 9.84 -9.49
CA LEU A 116 3.93 11.23 -9.02
C LEU A 116 3.17 12.19 -9.93
N GLU A 117 3.24 11.99 -11.24
CA GLU A 117 2.51 12.81 -12.21
C GLU A 117 0.99 12.65 -12.05
N THR A 118 0.51 11.43 -11.80
CA THR A 118 -0.88 11.17 -11.47
C THR A 118 -1.27 11.80 -10.13
N ILE A 119 -0.41 11.69 -9.11
CA ILE A 119 -0.60 12.31 -7.79
C ILE A 119 -0.75 13.83 -7.92
N LYS A 120 0.17 14.50 -8.63
CA LYS A 120 0.12 15.94 -8.89
C LYS A 120 -1.16 16.35 -9.61
N LYS A 121 -1.63 15.53 -10.56
CA LYS A 121 -2.89 15.78 -11.28
C LYS A 121 -4.09 15.69 -10.33
N HIS A 122 -4.18 14.65 -9.51
CA HIS A 122 -5.27 14.47 -8.55
C HIS A 122 -5.31 15.58 -7.49
N ASN A 123 -4.14 16.02 -7.02
CA ASN A 123 -4.04 17.12 -6.06
C ASN A 123 -4.52 18.47 -6.61
N ARG A 124 -4.49 18.69 -7.93
CA ARG A 124 -5.01 19.94 -8.54
C ARG A 124 -6.53 19.94 -8.70
N MET A 125 -7.19 18.79 -8.55
CA MET A 125 -8.63 18.63 -8.73
C MET A 125 -9.37 18.48 -7.39
N ALA A 126 -8.65 18.32 -6.28
CA ALA A 126 -9.16 18.31 -4.92
C ALA A 126 -9.26 19.74 -4.37
#